data_AF-A0A1S9CNH7-F1
#
_entry.id   AF-A0A1S9CNH7-F1
#
_cell.length_a   1.000
_cell.length_b   1.000
_cell.length_c   1.000
_cell.angle_alpha   90.00
_cell.angle_beta   90.00
_cell.angle_gamma   90.00
#
_symmetry.space_group_name_H-M   'P 1'
#
loop_
_entity.id
_entity.type
_entity.pdbx_description
1 polymer ?
#
loop_
_entity_poly.entity_id
_entity_poly.type
_entity_poly.pdbx_seq_one_letter_code
_entity_poly.pdbx_strand_id
1 'polypeptide(L)'
;MSIHKYIDYIRNQQGVSRDQLGAGVFYYNELAKVEALKMFPKKIVMDTILQRLDATRDIFEYFSTSEEYNILSLRKQIALYIHKQQYNTAILSIQKYKQLIGDNNLYNQFYDYFIACLIENNVEHAIIPINVSLEKFYFNIIKSTVPDFNVLPFEQLLLSYFEIYLIIKYTKFLDTEPAYTLYMELLNYVNNKSPKTKALFAPKIVCNLADILLEKNKYKELLDICNDVINCLRTTNKFNYLTSLLKIKLHLLEIYNLKNDEYYQLKAWRNVLTEFYVGYNVDINNDKYIFLKMFGLTGVHLINSVIKHRRIMFGYTQEHLADGICEFKTLSRLENGKTKRPNPKILSKLLKKLNFTGDLYSDTIPFVDNETFILSDKVTQTLRMNSIIECQEYLEQFQEKLDMTNKLNLQCILYRELCVNNRISPENSAEYVQELKNILGITIPTTNVYDKKYKYFSWEELRLIGVIIYNLNKLGDITELNKWIEMVELYFQDKEFYLNHLDSYCFVFSQISSLLGNQHNFLESNAINNTLIEEQLDNVILEHINRDIYGKFWNIIEEKKQQGVELTPSEIEYCLKLLKTSYMFSDILRNNYGKQLVIEQLEKLNPNQHFIHFLFY
;
A
#
# COMPACT_ATOMS: atom_id res chain seq x y z
N MET A 1 -5.89 10.74 17.02
CA MET A 1 -5.50 12.16 17.05
C MET A 1 -6.15 12.67 15.81
N SER A 2 -6.98 13.69 15.92
CA SER A 2 -7.64 14.22 14.74
C SER A 2 -6.58 14.65 13.72
N ILE A 3 -6.82 14.34 12.45
CA ILE A 3 -5.84 14.52 11.36
C ILE A 3 -5.23 15.93 11.30
N HIS A 4 -5.99 16.93 11.74
CA HIS A 4 -5.52 18.31 11.80
C HIS A 4 -4.49 18.59 12.89
N LYS A 5 -4.64 18.01 14.08
CA LYS A 5 -3.65 18.13 15.16
C LYS A 5 -2.33 17.51 14.73
N TYR A 6 -2.41 16.40 14.00
CA TYR A 6 -1.26 15.75 13.39
C TYR A 6 -0.57 16.67 12.36
N ILE A 7 -1.35 17.24 11.44
CA ILE A 7 -0.84 18.20 10.45
C ILE A 7 -0.17 19.40 11.13
N ASP A 8 -0.85 20.04 12.10
CA ASP A 8 -0.30 21.21 12.80
C ASP A 8 0.96 20.87 13.58
N TYR A 9 1.02 19.70 14.20
CA TYR A 9 2.21 19.23 14.90
C TYR A 9 3.40 19.07 13.94
N ILE A 10 3.24 18.28 12.87
CA ILE A 10 4.35 18.01 11.93
C ILE A 10 4.81 19.32 11.29
N ARG A 11 3.85 20.16 10.91
CA ARG A 11 4.11 21.48 10.36
C ARG A 11 4.97 22.32 11.31
N ASN A 12 4.60 22.39 12.59
CA ASN A 12 5.37 23.14 13.59
C ASN A 12 6.75 22.54 13.84
N GLN A 13 6.88 21.21 13.88
CA GLN A 13 8.18 20.55 14.01
C GLN A 13 9.12 20.84 12.85
N GLN A 14 8.58 20.89 11.63
CA GLN A 14 9.33 21.20 10.42
C GLN A 14 9.54 22.71 10.20
N GLY A 15 9.01 23.57 11.09
CA GLY A 15 9.09 25.04 10.92
C GLY A 15 8.31 25.56 9.71
N VAL A 16 7.34 24.80 9.21
CA VAL A 16 6.57 25.13 8.01
C VAL A 16 5.45 26.12 8.35
N SER A 17 5.31 27.18 7.57
CA SER A 17 4.17 28.10 7.71
C SER A 17 2.91 27.55 7.03
N ARG A 18 1.76 28.09 7.43
CA ARG A 18 0.46 27.71 6.83
C ARG A 18 0.37 28.13 5.37
N ASP A 19 0.95 29.28 5.03
CA ASP A 19 0.96 29.80 3.67
C ASP A 19 1.85 28.96 2.76
N GLN A 20 3.04 28.54 3.23
CA GLN A 20 3.89 27.60 2.51
C GLN A 20 3.17 26.26 2.25
N LEU A 21 2.50 25.72 3.26
CA LEU A 21 1.79 24.44 3.12
C LEU A 21 0.60 24.52 2.15
N GLY A 22 -0.14 25.64 2.18
CA GLY A 22 -1.34 25.88 1.39
C GLY A 22 -1.12 26.46 -0.01
N ALA A 23 0.10 26.91 -0.32
CA ALA A 23 0.44 27.59 -1.56
C ALA A 23 -0.11 26.86 -2.80
N GLY A 24 -0.93 27.55 -3.60
CA GLY A 24 -1.53 27.04 -4.83
C GLY A 24 -2.64 25.99 -4.68
N VAL A 25 -2.97 25.55 -3.46
CA VAL A 25 -3.80 24.35 -3.24
C VAL A 25 -5.07 24.63 -2.44
N PHE A 26 -4.97 25.35 -1.32
CA PHE A 26 -6.12 25.59 -0.42
C PHE A 26 -5.89 26.79 0.50
N TYR A 27 -6.99 27.33 1.05
CA TYR A 27 -6.93 28.35 2.10
C TYR A 27 -6.93 27.69 3.48
N TYR A 28 -6.02 28.10 4.39
CA TYR A 28 -5.89 27.50 5.73
C TYR A 28 -7.21 27.45 6.53
N ASN A 29 -8.10 28.42 6.33
CA ASN A 29 -9.44 28.45 6.94
C ASN A 29 -10.32 27.23 6.60
N GLU A 30 -10.03 26.51 5.52
CA GLU A 30 -10.70 25.26 5.18
C GLU A 30 -10.31 24.13 6.13
N LEU A 31 -9.02 24.01 6.47
CA LEU A 31 -8.56 22.98 7.41
C LEU A 31 -9.24 23.17 8.77
N ALA A 32 -9.23 24.39 9.32
CA ALA A 32 -9.92 24.74 10.57
C ALA A 32 -11.43 24.38 10.58
N LYS A 33 -12.10 24.49 9.42
CA LYS A 33 -13.51 24.09 9.28
C LYS A 33 -13.69 22.56 9.28
N VAL A 34 -12.75 21.81 8.72
CA VAL A 34 -12.73 20.34 8.82
C VAL A 34 -12.61 19.91 10.29
N GLU A 35 -11.71 20.53 11.05
CA GLU A 35 -11.50 20.22 12.48
C GLU A 35 -12.76 20.40 13.31
N ALA A 36 -13.45 21.53 13.09
CA ALA A 36 -14.67 21.87 13.79
C ALA A 36 -15.88 21.03 13.33
N LEU A 37 -15.66 20.06 12.42
CA LEU A 37 -16.70 19.27 11.75
C LEU A 37 -17.76 20.18 11.10
N LYS A 38 -17.34 21.36 10.63
CA LYS A 38 -18.15 22.33 9.88
C LYS A 38 -18.05 22.10 8.38
N MET A 39 -17.04 21.37 7.93
CA MET A 39 -16.82 21.01 6.54
C MET A 39 -16.41 19.54 6.42
N PHE A 40 -16.83 18.88 5.35
CA PHE A 40 -16.41 17.53 5.04
C PHE A 40 -14.98 17.56 4.46
N PRO A 41 -14.04 16.73 4.94
CA PRO A 41 -12.69 16.68 4.38
C PRO A 41 -12.71 16.14 2.95
N LYS A 42 -12.08 16.84 2.02
CA LYS A 42 -11.85 16.32 0.65
C LYS A 42 -10.55 15.53 0.62
N LYS A 43 -10.58 14.30 0.11
CA LYS A 43 -9.43 13.38 0.18
C LYS A 43 -8.20 13.98 -0.49
N ILE A 44 -8.37 14.54 -1.70
CA ILE A 44 -7.28 15.12 -2.48
C ILE A 44 -6.55 16.23 -1.74
N VAL A 45 -7.28 17.09 -1.01
CA VAL A 45 -6.69 18.18 -0.22
C VAL A 45 -5.90 17.61 0.95
N MET A 46 -6.49 16.67 1.70
CA MET A 46 -5.83 16.03 2.85
C MET A 46 -4.57 15.27 2.44
N ASP A 47 -4.65 14.48 1.37
CA ASP A 47 -3.52 13.73 0.84
C ASP A 47 -2.40 14.67 0.39
N THR A 48 -2.72 15.75 -0.35
CA THR A 48 -1.72 16.74 -0.80
C THR A 48 -1.00 17.37 0.39
N ILE A 49 -1.72 17.78 1.43
CA ILE A 49 -1.15 18.37 2.64
C ILE A 49 -0.20 17.39 3.34
N LEU A 50 -0.66 16.16 3.55
CA LEU A 50 0.12 15.14 4.23
C LEU A 50 1.38 14.78 3.43
N GLN A 51 1.27 14.67 2.11
CA GLN A 51 2.42 14.39 1.24
C GLN A 51 3.42 15.55 1.21
N ARG A 52 2.96 16.81 1.23
CA ARG A 52 3.85 17.99 1.33
C ARG A 52 4.65 18.02 2.63
N LEU A 53 4.05 17.54 3.72
CA LEU A 53 4.73 17.35 5.01
C LEU A 53 5.51 16.03 5.10
N ASP A 54 5.53 15.22 4.03
CA ASP A 54 6.12 13.88 3.98
C ASP A 54 5.58 12.93 5.07
N ALA A 55 4.31 13.13 5.44
CA ALA A 55 3.59 12.34 6.41
C ALA A 55 2.99 11.10 5.74
N THR A 56 3.80 10.05 5.63
CA THR A 56 3.48 8.84 4.85
C THR A 56 2.73 7.78 5.64
N ARG A 57 1.42 7.95 5.81
CA ARG A 57 0.54 6.87 6.26
C ARG A 57 -0.17 6.24 5.06
N ASP A 58 0.21 5.01 4.76
CA ASP A 58 -0.24 4.31 3.55
C ASP A 58 -1.74 3.95 3.59
N ILE A 59 -2.36 4.02 4.78
CA ILE A 59 -3.68 3.43 5.02
C ILE A 59 -4.51 4.30 5.99
N PHE A 60 -4.55 5.62 5.79
CA PHE A 60 -5.61 6.39 6.42
C PHE A 60 -6.96 5.95 5.83
N GLU A 61 -7.90 5.58 6.70
CA GLU A 61 -9.28 5.30 6.30
C GLU A 61 -9.99 6.64 6.06
N TYR A 62 -10.51 6.79 4.85
CA TYR A 62 -11.33 7.91 4.43
C TYR A 62 -12.77 7.47 4.20
N PHE A 63 -13.66 7.91 5.08
CA PHE A 63 -15.10 7.68 4.96
C PHE A 63 -15.71 8.72 4.02
N SER A 64 -15.74 8.38 2.74
CA SER A 64 -16.19 9.23 1.65
C SER A 64 -17.72 9.35 1.54
N THR A 65 -18.17 10.45 0.95
CA THR A 65 -19.54 10.56 0.42
C THR A 65 -19.63 9.87 -0.95
N SER A 66 -20.83 9.51 -1.41
CA SER A 66 -21.01 8.93 -2.74
C SER A 66 -20.57 9.88 -3.87
N GLU A 67 -20.70 11.19 -3.69
CA GLU A 67 -20.25 12.20 -4.66
C GLU A 67 -18.72 12.19 -4.79
N GLU A 68 -18.01 12.26 -3.67
CA GLU A 68 -16.54 12.22 -3.66
C GLU A 68 -16.01 10.86 -4.15
N TYR A 69 -16.62 9.75 -3.73
CA TYR A 69 -16.25 8.41 -4.18
C TYR A 69 -16.33 8.28 -5.71
N ASN A 70 -17.38 8.84 -6.33
CA ASN A 70 -17.52 8.84 -7.78
C ASN A 70 -16.40 9.62 -8.47
N ILE A 71 -16.00 10.77 -7.92
CA ILE A 71 -14.89 11.57 -8.46
C ILE A 71 -13.56 10.81 -8.35
N LEU A 72 -13.28 10.22 -7.18
CA LEU A 72 -12.07 9.42 -6.95
C LEU A 72 -12.03 8.17 -7.84
N SER A 73 -13.17 7.51 -8.02
CA SER A 73 -13.30 6.33 -8.89
C SER A 73 -13.06 6.68 -10.36
N LEU A 74 -13.57 7.82 -10.83
CA LEU A 74 -13.27 8.33 -12.17
C LEU A 74 -11.77 8.62 -12.34
N ARG A 75 -11.11 9.20 -11.34
CA ARG A 75 -9.66 9.45 -11.38
C ARG A 75 -8.87 8.15 -11.55
N LYS A 76 -9.21 7.12 -10.76
CA LYS A 76 -8.61 5.78 -10.89
C LYS A 76 -8.85 5.21 -12.30
N GLN A 77 -10.08 5.29 -12.81
CA GLN A 77 -10.45 4.76 -14.12
C GLN A 77 -9.70 5.47 -15.26
N ILE A 78 -9.64 6.81 -15.24
CA ILE A 78 -8.89 7.60 -16.23
C ILE A 78 -7.42 7.16 -16.26
N ALA A 79 -6.77 7.07 -15.10
CA ALA A 79 -5.38 6.62 -15.01
C ALA A 79 -5.19 5.21 -15.59
N LEU A 80 -6.10 4.27 -15.28
CA LEU A 80 -6.04 2.91 -15.80
C LEU A 80 -6.29 2.84 -17.31
N TYR A 81 -7.27 3.59 -17.85
CA TYR A 81 -7.56 3.61 -19.28
C TYR A 81 -6.41 4.19 -20.09
N ILE A 82 -5.80 5.28 -19.61
CA ILE A 82 -4.61 5.88 -20.24
C ILE A 82 -3.44 4.89 -20.23
N HIS A 83 -3.19 4.24 -19.09
CA HIS A 83 -2.12 3.24 -18.98
C HIS A 83 -2.34 2.03 -19.90
N LYS A 84 -3.59 1.58 -20.06
CA LYS A 84 -3.98 0.52 -21.00
C LYS A 84 -4.14 0.98 -22.45
N GLN A 85 -3.79 2.24 -22.76
CA GLN A 85 -3.92 2.85 -24.08
C GLN A 85 -5.36 2.83 -24.64
N GLN A 86 -6.36 2.79 -23.75
CA GLN A 86 -7.78 2.83 -24.08
C GLN A 86 -8.27 4.29 -24.16
N TYR A 87 -7.71 5.06 -25.09
CA TYR A 87 -7.84 6.53 -25.14
C TYR A 87 -9.27 7.03 -25.33
N ASN A 88 -10.09 6.35 -26.15
CA ASN A 88 -11.49 6.75 -26.36
C ASN A 88 -12.30 6.66 -25.05
N THR A 89 -12.14 5.57 -24.31
CA THR A 89 -12.79 5.39 -23.00
C THR A 89 -12.25 6.36 -21.95
N ALA A 90 -10.95 6.65 -22.01
CA ALA A 90 -10.33 7.67 -21.16
C ALA A 90 -10.93 9.07 -21.42
N ILE A 91 -11.09 9.47 -22.68
CA ILE A 91 -11.68 10.77 -23.08
C ILE A 91 -13.09 10.93 -22.52
N LEU A 92 -13.95 9.91 -22.66
CA LEU A 92 -15.31 9.95 -22.11
C LEU A 92 -15.30 10.13 -20.58
N SER A 93 -14.37 9.44 -19.91
CA SER A 93 -14.19 9.52 -18.46
C SER A 93 -13.65 10.90 -18.01
N ILE A 94 -12.72 11.48 -18.77
CA ILE A 94 -12.15 12.81 -18.56
C ILE A 94 -13.23 13.89 -18.71
N GLN A 95 -14.07 13.80 -19.74
CA GLN A 95 -15.19 14.72 -19.94
C GLN A 95 -16.19 14.65 -18.79
N LYS A 96 -16.55 13.43 -18.36
CA LYS A 96 -17.42 13.23 -17.19
C LYS A 96 -16.80 13.79 -15.91
N TYR A 97 -15.50 13.58 -15.70
CA TYR A 97 -14.77 14.16 -14.58
C TYR A 97 -14.82 15.70 -14.62
N LYS A 98 -14.59 16.33 -15.78
CA LYS A 98 -14.64 17.79 -15.93
C LYS A 98 -16.01 18.38 -15.57
N GLN A 99 -17.09 17.66 -15.83
CA GLN A 99 -18.46 18.09 -15.48
C GLN A 99 -18.74 18.03 -13.96
N LEU A 100 -18.02 17.19 -13.22
CA LEU A 100 -18.24 16.98 -11.78
C LEU A 100 -17.35 17.88 -10.91
N ILE A 101 -16.23 18.34 -11.43
CA ILE A 101 -15.29 19.16 -10.66
C ILE A 101 -15.68 20.64 -10.72
N GLY A 102 -15.54 21.33 -9.59
CA GLY A 102 -15.60 22.79 -9.54
C GLY A 102 -14.27 23.44 -9.93
N ASP A 103 -14.21 24.76 -9.84
CA ASP A 103 -12.98 25.50 -10.05
C ASP A 103 -12.04 25.34 -8.84
N ASN A 104 -11.06 24.45 -8.97
CA ASN A 104 -10.07 24.16 -7.95
C ASN A 104 -8.80 23.60 -8.60
N ASN A 105 -7.66 24.16 -8.22
CA ASN A 105 -6.36 23.86 -8.83
C ASN A 105 -5.99 22.37 -8.77
N LEU A 106 -6.26 21.66 -7.69
CA LEU A 106 -5.92 20.22 -7.59
C LEU A 106 -6.74 19.36 -8.56
N TYR A 107 -8.03 19.66 -8.71
CA TYR A 107 -8.87 18.90 -9.63
C TYR A 107 -8.55 19.25 -11.09
N ASN A 108 -8.27 20.53 -11.38
CA ASN A 108 -7.85 21.00 -12.70
C ASN A 108 -6.46 20.46 -13.08
N GLN A 109 -5.49 20.45 -12.17
CA GLN A 109 -4.15 19.89 -12.40
C GLN A 109 -4.21 18.43 -12.86
N PHE A 110 -5.07 17.61 -12.23
CA PHE A 110 -5.29 16.24 -12.66
C PHE A 110 -5.90 16.15 -14.06
N TYR A 111 -6.90 16.99 -14.35
CA TYR A 111 -7.52 17.06 -15.67
C TYR A 111 -6.46 17.41 -16.74
N ASP A 112 -5.71 18.49 -16.54
CA ASP A 112 -4.73 18.99 -17.48
C ASP A 112 -3.58 17.99 -17.68
N TYR A 113 -3.13 17.30 -16.63
CA TYR A 113 -2.14 16.22 -16.74
C TYR A 113 -2.62 15.10 -17.68
N PHE A 114 -3.87 14.66 -17.56
CA PHE A 114 -4.37 13.61 -18.44
C PHE A 114 -4.67 14.10 -19.86
N ILE A 115 -4.92 15.40 -20.06
CA ILE A 115 -4.86 16.00 -21.39
C ILE A 115 -3.42 15.95 -21.93
N ALA A 116 -2.41 16.25 -21.11
CA ALA A 116 -0.99 16.16 -21.50
C ALA A 116 -0.62 14.72 -21.92
N CYS A 117 -1.10 13.71 -21.20
CA CYS A 117 -0.93 12.31 -21.59
C CYS A 117 -1.53 11.98 -22.96
N LEU A 118 -2.69 12.55 -23.31
CA LEU A 118 -3.29 12.35 -24.63
C LEU A 118 -2.46 13.03 -25.73
N ILE A 119 -1.92 14.22 -25.47
CA ILE A 119 -1.02 14.93 -26.37
C ILE A 119 0.27 14.12 -26.58
N GLU A 120 0.89 13.60 -25.51
CA GLU A 120 2.08 12.74 -25.57
C GLU A 120 1.89 11.51 -26.46
N ASN A 121 0.65 10.99 -26.54
CA ASN A 121 0.31 9.81 -27.33
C ASN A 121 -0.31 10.14 -28.70
N ASN A 122 -0.18 11.39 -29.17
CA ASN A 122 -0.68 11.88 -30.46
C ASN A 122 -2.18 11.59 -30.68
N VAL A 123 -2.98 11.65 -29.62
CA VAL A 123 -4.43 11.48 -29.73
C VAL A 123 -5.04 12.79 -30.22
N GLU A 124 -5.89 12.71 -31.25
CA GLU A 124 -6.62 13.86 -31.76
C GLU A 124 -8.06 13.84 -31.24
N HIS A 125 -8.47 14.91 -30.53
CA HIS A 125 -9.83 15.06 -30.04
C HIS A 125 -10.15 16.53 -29.72
N ALA A 126 -11.42 16.93 -29.80
CA ALA A 126 -11.86 18.31 -29.57
C ALA A 126 -11.54 18.90 -28.17
N ILE A 127 -11.22 18.06 -27.18
CA ILE A 127 -10.85 18.52 -25.83
C ILE A 127 -9.35 18.82 -25.70
N ILE A 128 -8.56 18.41 -26.70
CA ILE A 128 -7.11 18.51 -26.71
C ILE A 128 -6.73 19.83 -27.39
N PRO A 129 -5.92 20.68 -26.74
CA PRO A 129 -5.53 21.95 -27.33
C PRO A 129 -4.58 21.72 -28.51
N ILE A 130 -4.73 22.54 -29.56
CA ILE A 130 -3.95 22.45 -30.80
C ILE A 130 -2.65 23.26 -30.65
N ASN A 131 -1.55 22.76 -31.25
CA ASN A 131 -0.25 23.44 -31.33
C ASN A 131 0.36 23.86 -29.98
N VAL A 132 0.21 23.02 -28.95
CA VAL A 132 0.77 23.28 -27.63
C VAL A 132 2.14 22.62 -27.48
N SER A 133 3.14 23.39 -27.03
CA SER A 133 4.41 22.83 -26.55
C SER A 133 4.18 22.09 -25.23
N LEU A 134 4.49 20.79 -25.21
CA LEU A 134 4.36 19.94 -24.02
C LEU A 134 5.18 20.47 -22.84
N GLU A 135 6.37 21.01 -23.09
CA GLU A 135 7.21 21.67 -22.08
C GLU A 135 6.44 22.80 -21.37
N LYS A 136 5.90 23.75 -22.15
CA LYS A 136 5.13 24.88 -21.60
C LYS A 136 3.85 24.42 -20.92
N PHE A 137 3.21 23.38 -21.46
CA PHE A 137 1.98 22.84 -20.88
C PHE A 137 2.24 22.22 -19.50
N TYR A 138 3.24 21.35 -19.37
CA TYR A 138 3.66 20.79 -18.09
C TYR A 138 4.09 21.86 -17.10
N PHE A 139 4.85 22.87 -17.54
CA PHE A 139 5.25 23.98 -16.69
C PHE A 139 4.03 24.69 -16.06
N ASN A 140 2.99 24.96 -16.86
CA ASN A 140 1.76 25.58 -16.38
C ASN A 140 0.97 24.67 -15.42
N ILE A 141 0.91 23.36 -15.70
CA ILE A 141 0.28 22.37 -14.81
C ILE A 141 0.95 22.38 -13.44
N ILE A 142 2.29 22.42 -13.39
CA ILE A 142 3.04 22.49 -12.12
C ILE A 142 2.76 23.81 -11.40
N LYS A 143 2.87 24.95 -12.11
CA LYS A 143 2.64 26.29 -11.54
C LYS A 143 1.25 26.48 -10.94
N SER A 144 0.24 25.74 -11.42
CA SER A 144 -1.13 25.82 -10.90
C SER A 144 -1.24 25.44 -9.41
N THR A 145 -0.38 24.54 -8.91
CA THR A 145 -0.35 24.15 -7.49
C THR A 145 0.98 24.46 -6.80
N VAL A 146 2.06 24.69 -7.55
CA VAL A 146 3.37 25.11 -7.05
C VAL A 146 3.74 26.46 -7.67
N PRO A 147 3.15 27.59 -7.22
CA PRO A 147 3.37 28.91 -7.82
C PRO A 147 4.84 29.33 -7.86
N ASP A 148 5.64 28.83 -6.91
CA ASP A 148 7.07 29.16 -6.75
C ASP A 148 8.02 28.17 -7.46
N PHE A 149 7.50 27.25 -8.28
CA PHE A 149 8.33 26.36 -9.10
C PHE A 149 9.24 27.18 -10.05
N ASN A 150 10.54 26.86 -10.13
CA ASN A 150 11.57 27.67 -10.83
C ASN A 150 11.73 29.11 -10.31
N VAL A 151 11.21 29.44 -9.12
CA VAL A 151 11.41 30.73 -8.44
C VAL A 151 12.19 30.53 -7.15
N LEU A 152 11.81 29.52 -6.36
CA LEU A 152 12.48 29.12 -5.13
C LEU A 152 13.26 27.82 -5.32
N PRO A 153 14.35 27.61 -4.55
CA PRO A 153 15.08 26.35 -4.54
C PRO A 153 14.24 25.23 -3.91
N PHE A 154 14.50 23.98 -4.29
CA PHE A 154 13.71 22.80 -3.85
C PHE A 154 13.66 22.63 -2.33
N GLU A 155 14.70 23.04 -1.60
CA GLU A 155 14.75 22.98 -0.14
C GLU A 155 13.69 23.88 0.53
N GLN A 156 13.20 24.89 -0.19
CA GLN A 156 12.15 25.80 0.27
C GLN A 156 10.76 25.42 -0.26
N LEU A 157 10.68 24.44 -1.16
CA LEU A 157 9.42 23.95 -1.72
C LEU A 157 8.85 22.80 -0.89
N LEU A 158 7.53 22.74 -0.82
CA LEU A 158 6.79 21.60 -0.31
C LEU A 158 6.02 20.97 -1.45
N LEU A 159 6.45 19.76 -1.84
CA LEU A 159 5.90 19.05 -2.99
C LEU A 159 5.16 17.79 -2.54
N SER A 160 3.92 17.66 -3.00
CA SER A 160 3.14 16.43 -2.93
C SER A 160 3.63 15.41 -3.96
N TYR A 161 3.11 14.18 -3.88
CA TYR A 161 3.51 13.10 -4.78
C TYR A 161 3.23 13.41 -6.24
N PHE A 162 2.07 14.02 -6.51
CA PHE A 162 1.71 14.37 -7.88
C PHE A 162 2.57 15.51 -8.42
N GLU A 163 2.94 16.48 -7.59
CA GLU A 163 3.83 17.58 -7.98
C GLU A 163 5.25 17.09 -8.27
N ILE A 164 5.81 16.20 -7.45
CA ILE A 164 7.09 15.53 -7.73
C ILE A 164 7.01 14.79 -9.07
N TYR A 165 5.95 14.01 -9.28
CA TYR A 165 5.77 13.24 -10.50
C TYR A 165 5.64 14.13 -11.75
N LEU A 166 4.91 15.25 -11.66
CA LEU A 166 4.78 16.22 -12.74
C LEU A 166 6.11 16.86 -13.08
N ILE A 167 6.95 17.17 -12.09
CA ILE A 167 8.31 17.68 -12.33
C ILE A 167 9.14 16.62 -13.06
N ILE A 168 9.10 15.34 -12.66
CA ILE A 168 9.79 14.25 -13.40
C ILE A 168 9.33 14.20 -14.87
N LYS A 169 8.03 14.39 -15.12
CA LYS A 169 7.48 14.38 -16.48
C LYS A 169 7.92 15.60 -17.28
N TYR A 170 7.92 16.78 -16.67
CA TYR A 170 8.41 18.03 -17.25
C TYR A 170 9.89 17.94 -17.66
N THR A 171 10.76 17.37 -16.80
CA THR A 171 12.21 17.28 -17.05
C THR A 171 12.56 16.54 -18.34
N LYS A 172 11.70 15.62 -18.80
CA LYS A 172 11.90 14.88 -20.06
C LYS A 172 11.85 15.75 -21.32
N PHE A 173 11.26 16.94 -21.23
CA PHE A 173 11.14 17.86 -22.36
C PHE A 173 12.22 18.94 -22.36
N LEU A 174 13.17 18.88 -21.42
CA LEU A 174 14.27 19.81 -21.33
C LEU A 174 15.50 19.28 -22.09
N ASP A 175 16.37 20.20 -22.49
CA ASP A 175 17.70 19.88 -22.99
C ASP A 175 18.55 19.18 -21.90
N THR A 176 19.62 18.49 -22.31
CA THR A 176 20.43 17.62 -21.44
C THR A 176 20.96 18.32 -20.19
N GLU A 177 21.49 19.55 -20.28
CA GLU A 177 22.06 20.25 -19.11
C GLU A 177 20.98 20.70 -18.11
N PRO A 178 19.89 21.41 -18.51
CA PRO A 178 18.80 21.70 -17.59
C PRO A 178 18.14 20.44 -17.01
N ALA A 179 18.00 19.38 -17.83
CA ALA A 179 17.46 18.10 -17.38
C ALA A 179 18.34 17.46 -16.30
N TYR A 180 19.66 17.45 -16.51
CA TYR A 180 20.65 16.98 -15.54
C TYR A 180 20.51 17.70 -14.20
N THR A 181 20.54 19.03 -14.22
CA THR A 181 20.43 19.85 -13.00
C THR A 181 19.12 19.58 -12.26
N LEU A 182 17.99 19.59 -12.98
CA LEU A 182 16.67 19.39 -12.36
C LEU A 182 16.50 17.97 -11.80
N TYR A 183 17.01 16.93 -12.47
CA TYR A 183 17.00 15.57 -11.91
C TYR A 183 17.88 15.44 -10.67
N MET A 184 19.05 16.08 -10.64
CA MET A 184 19.93 16.06 -9.46
C MET A 184 19.31 16.79 -8.27
N GLU A 185 18.72 17.97 -8.49
CA GLU A 185 17.99 18.72 -7.45
C GLU A 185 16.81 17.91 -6.92
N LEU A 186 16.02 17.30 -7.81
CA LEU A 186 14.89 16.48 -7.42
C LEU A 186 15.33 15.21 -6.68
N LEU A 187 16.43 14.58 -7.10
CA LEU A 187 17.01 13.43 -6.41
C LEU A 187 17.46 13.81 -4.99
N ASN A 188 18.13 14.95 -4.83
CA ASN A 188 18.49 15.48 -3.52
C ASN A 188 17.25 15.74 -2.66
N TYR A 189 16.23 16.38 -3.24
CA TYR A 189 14.96 16.64 -2.56
C TYR A 189 14.32 15.36 -2.03
N VAL A 190 14.17 14.32 -2.85
CA VAL A 190 13.53 13.05 -2.42
C VAL A 190 14.41 12.23 -1.49
N ASN A 191 15.75 12.36 -1.57
CA ASN A 191 16.68 11.69 -0.67
C ASN A 191 16.61 12.25 0.76
N ASN A 192 16.22 13.50 0.91
CA ASN A 192 15.99 14.15 2.21
C ASN A 192 14.57 13.90 2.77
N LYS A 193 13.77 13.07 2.09
CA LYS A 193 12.43 12.64 2.55
C LYS A 193 12.49 11.23 3.15
N SER A 194 11.35 10.79 3.66
CA SER A 194 11.11 9.49 4.23
C SER A 194 11.50 8.38 3.24
N PRO A 195 11.96 7.21 3.73
CA PRO A 195 12.30 6.08 2.86
C PRO A 195 11.18 5.68 1.90
N LYS A 196 9.91 5.87 2.30
CA LYS A 196 8.75 5.59 1.43
C LYS A 196 8.67 6.54 0.25
N THR A 197 8.81 7.84 0.48
CA THR A 197 8.82 8.86 -0.60
C THR A 197 10.03 8.67 -1.52
N LYS A 198 11.20 8.40 -0.95
CA LYS A 198 12.41 8.05 -1.70
C LYS A 198 12.21 6.82 -2.59
N ALA A 199 11.73 5.71 -2.02
CA ALA A 199 11.46 4.47 -2.76
C ALA A 199 10.43 4.63 -3.89
N LEU A 200 9.50 5.58 -3.75
CA LEU A 200 8.49 5.86 -4.76
C LEU A 200 9.07 6.56 -6.00
N PHE A 201 9.95 7.55 -5.82
CA PHE A 201 10.40 8.43 -6.91
C PHE A 201 11.86 8.28 -7.32
N ALA A 202 12.78 8.05 -6.38
CA ALA A 202 14.21 7.96 -6.68
C ALA A 202 14.53 6.91 -7.75
N PRO A 203 13.93 5.69 -7.76
CA PRO A 203 14.21 4.70 -8.81
C PRO A 203 13.97 5.22 -10.23
N LYS A 204 12.85 5.94 -10.43
CA LYS A 204 12.50 6.51 -11.74
C LYS A 204 13.44 7.66 -12.11
N ILE A 205 13.75 8.54 -11.16
CA ILE A 205 14.68 9.66 -11.37
C ILE A 205 16.04 9.13 -11.81
N VAL A 206 16.58 8.14 -11.08
CA VAL A 206 17.87 7.51 -11.39
C VAL A 206 17.85 6.82 -12.75
N CYS A 207 16.78 6.10 -13.09
CA CYS A 207 16.66 5.47 -14.40
C CYS A 207 16.65 6.50 -15.54
N ASN A 208 16.03 7.67 -15.36
CA ASN A 208 16.05 8.74 -16.36
C ASN A 208 17.40 9.49 -16.41
N LEU A 209 18.11 9.56 -15.29
CA LEU A 209 19.37 10.28 -15.13
C LEU A 209 20.60 9.44 -15.56
N ALA A 210 20.47 8.11 -15.56
CA ALA A 210 21.58 7.17 -15.74
C ALA A 210 22.37 7.43 -17.04
N ASP A 211 21.68 7.57 -18.18
CA ASP A 211 22.34 7.78 -19.48
C ASP A 211 23.14 9.08 -19.49
N ILE A 212 22.59 10.16 -18.92
CA ILE A 212 23.27 11.46 -18.79
C ILE A 212 24.54 11.34 -17.94
N LEU A 213 24.48 10.61 -16.82
CA LEU A 213 25.64 10.40 -15.94
C LEU A 213 26.72 9.52 -16.60
N LEU A 214 26.31 8.52 -17.38
CA LEU A 214 27.22 7.66 -18.14
C LEU A 214 27.97 8.46 -19.22
N GLU A 215 27.25 9.27 -20.01
CA GLU A 215 27.83 10.16 -21.02
C GLU A 215 28.82 11.17 -20.41
N LYS A 216 28.50 11.69 -19.22
CA LYS A 216 29.37 12.58 -18.45
C LYS A 216 30.52 11.86 -17.70
N ASN A 217 30.68 10.55 -17.86
CA ASN A 217 31.68 9.72 -17.18
C ASN A 217 31.61 9.77 -15.63
N LYS A 218 30.42 10.04 -15.06
CA LYS A 218 30.19 10.12 -13.62
C LYS A 218 29.86 8.75 -13.01
N TYR A 219 30.69 7.75 -13.32
CA TYR A 219 30.43 6.34 -12.98
C TYR A 219 30.32 6.08 -11.47
N LYS A 220 31.22 6.67 -10.68
CA LYS A 220 31.23 6.50 -9.22
C LYS A 220 29.96 7.08 -8.59
N GLU A 221 29.59 8.29 -8.99
CA GLU A 221 28.38 8.98 -8.51
C GLU A 221 27.13 8.14 -8.82
N LEU A 222 27.00 7.63 -10.05
CA LEU A 222 25.88 6.75 -10.42
C LEU A 222 25.88 5.43 -9.65
N LEU A 223 27.04 4.83 -9.38
CA LEU A 223 27.16 3.60 -8.59
C LEU A 223 26.71 3.82 -7.15
N ASP A 224 27.16 4.91 -6.52
CA ASP A 224 26.78 5.28 -5.14
C ASP A 224 25.27 5.53 -5.03
N ILE A 225 24.70 6.26 -6.00
CA ILE A 225 23.25 6.48 -6.11
C ILE A 225 22.49 5.16 -6.28
N CYS A 226 22.94 4.27 -7.17
CA CYS A 226 22.32 2.96 -7.37
C CYS A 226 22.34 2.12 -6.10
N ASN A 227 23.46 2.10 -5.36
CA ASN A 227 23.58 1.36 -4.10
C ASN A 227 22.56 1.84 -3.07
N ASP A 228 22.48 3.15 -2.88
CA ASP A 228 21.57 3.78 -1.94
C ASP A 228 20.09 3.54 -2.30
N VAL A 229 19.71 3.72 -3.57
CA VAL A 229 18.33 3.50 -4.02
C VAL A 229 17.92 2.02 -3.97
N ILE A 230 18.79 1.08 -4.39
CA ILE A 230 18.51 -0.36 -4.27
C ILE A 230 18.35 -0.76 -2.81
N ASN A 231 19.19 -0.24 -1.91
CA ASN A 231 19.05 -0.48 -0.47
C ASN A 231 17.72 0.08 0.08
N CYS A 232 17.31 1.27 -0.35
CA CYS A 232 16.02 1.87 0.00
C CYS A 232 14.84 1.02 -0.49
N LEU A 233 14.88 0.50 -1.72
CA LEU A 233 13.86 -0.39 -2.27
C LEU A 233 13.71 -1.68 -1.45
N ARG A 234 14.84 -2.31 -1.11
CA ARG A 234 14.88 -3.52 -0.28
C ARG A 234 14.34 -3.31 1.12
N THR A 235 14.67 -2.19 1.76
CA THR A 235 14.22 -1.87 3.12
C THR A 235 12.74 -1.49 3.19
N THR A 236 12.18 -0.99 2.09
CA THR A 236 10.77 -0.60 1.98
C THR A 236 9.89 -1.66 1.32
N ASN A 237 10.45 -2.81 0.95
CA ASN A 237 9.80 -3.90 0.22
C ASN A 237 9.14 -3.44 -1.10
N LYS A 238 9.76 -2.49 -1.81
CA LYS A 238 9.27 -1.96 -3.09
C LYS A 238 10.19 -2.40 -4.23
N PHE A 239 9.61 -2.76 -5.38
CA PHE A 239 10.34 -3.37 -6.51
C PHE A 239 10.17 -2.60 -7.82
N ASN A 240 9.45 -1.48 -7.81
CA ASN A 240 9.32 -0.60 -8.97
C ASN A 240 10.71 -0.20 -9.48
N TYR A 241 10.93 -0.35 -10.79
CA TYR A 241 12.22 -0.05 -11.44
C TYR A 241 13.44 -0.86 -10.95
N LEU A 242 13.26 -1.87 -10.09
CA LEU A 242 14.39 -2.61 -9.51
C LEU A 242 15.21 -3.32 -10.59
N THR A 243 14.58 -3.99 -11.56
CA THR A 243 15.33 -4.70 -12.62
C THR A 243 16.11 -3.76 -13.53
N SER A 244 15.61 -2.54 -13.76
CA SER A 244 16.36 -1.48 -14.45
C SER A 244 17.56 -1.00 -13.64
N LEU A 245 17.40 -0.75 -12.34
CA LEU A 245 18.52 -0.37 -11.46
C LEU A 245 19.58 -1.47 -11.36
N LEU A 246 19.17 -2.73 -11.27
CA LEU A 246 20.09 -3.87 -11.30
C LEU A 246 20.87 -3.91 -12.62
N LYS A 247 20.22 -3.65 -13.76
CA LYS A 247 20.89 -3.56 -15.06
C LYS A 247 21.96 -2.46 -15.08
N ILE A 248 21.62 -1.26 -14.60
CA ILE A 248 22.54 -0.11 -14.54
C ILE A 248 23.74 -0.45 -13.65
N LYS A 249 23.49 -0.98 -12.44
CA LYS A 249 24.56 -1.34 -11.50
C LYS A 249 25.47 -2.45 -12.05
N LEU A 250 24.92 -3.49 -12.68
CA LEU A 250 25.71 -4.54 -13.31
C LEU A 250 26.63 -3.99 -14.40
N HIS A 251 26.12 -3.08 -15.24
CA HIS A 251 26.93 -2.42 -16.26
C HIS A 251 28.11 -1.62 -15.66
N LEU A 252 27.87 -0.90 -14.56
CA LEU A 252 28.94 -0.19 -13.85
C LEU A 252 29.99 -1.13 -13.27
N LEU A 253 29.56 -2.25 -12.66
CA LEU A 253 30.50 -3.27 -12.16
C LEU A 253 31.35 -3.87 -13.28
N GLU A 254 30.79 -4.05 -14.48
CA GLU A 254 31.52 -4.50 -15.67
C GLU A 254 32.56 -3.47 -16.12
N ILE A 255 32.24 -2.16 -16.11
CA ILE A 255 33.19 -1.07 -16.38
C ILE A 255 34.36 -1.11 -15.39
N TYR A 256 34.08 -1.37 -14.11
CA TYR A 256 35.12 -1.53 -13.08
C TYR A 256 35.81 -2.90 -13.07
N ASN A 257 35.41 -3.82 -13.95
CA ASN A 257 35.88 -5.22 -13.99
C ASN A 257 35.72 -5.96 -12.65
N LEU A 258 34.63 -5.70 -11.92
CA LEU A 258 34.30 -6.30 -10.63
C LEU A 258 33.33 -7.47 -10.82
N LYS A 259 33.86 -8.70 -10.85
CA LYS A 259 33.09 -9.96 -10.90
C LYS A 259 33.16 -10.72 -9.56
N ASN A 260 32.84 -10.03 -8.48
CA ASN A 260 32.77 -10.59 -7.12
C ASN A 260 31.40 -11.24 -6.85
N ASP A 261 31.18 -11.74 -5.64
CA ASP A 261 29.93 -12.41 -5.23
C ASP A 261 28.70 -11.50 -5.39
N GLU A 262 28.86 -10.20 -5.15
CA GLU A 262 27.81 -9.21 -5.36
C GLU A 262 27.38 -9.16 -6.83
N TYR A 263 28.31 -9.18 -7.78
CA TYR A 263 27.97 -9.22 -9.21
C TYR A 263 27.09 -10.42 -9.56
N TYR A 264 27.47 -11.63 -9.11
CA TYR A 264 26.71 -12.85 -9.38
C TYR A 264 25.35 -12.85 -8.68
N GLN A 265 25.27 -12.34 -7.45
CA GLN A 265 24.00 -12.16 -6.75
C GLN A 265 23.05 -11.21 -7.50
N LEU A 266 23.52 -10.02 -7.90
CA LEU A 266 22.71 -9.04 -8.62
C LEU A 266 22.26 -9.56 -9.99
N LYS A 267 23.14 -10.32 -10.67
CA LYS A 267 22.82 -10.98 -11.93
C LYS A 267 21.74 -12.04 -11.75
N ALA A 268 21.83 -12.86 -10.71
CA ALA A 268 20.81 -13.86 -10.37
C ALA A 268 19.46 -13.21 -10.05
N TRP A 269 19.45 -12.17 -9.20
CA TRP A 269 18.25 -11.38 -8.90
C TRP A 269 17.60 -10.85 -10.19
N ARG A 270 18.39 -10.18 -11.04
CA ARG A 270 17.89 -9.58 -12.27
C ARG A 270 17.28 -10.63 -13.21
N ASN A 271 17.98 -11.74 -13.42
CA ASN A 271 17.53 -12.78 -14.35
C ASN A 271 16.23 -13.42 -13.88
N VAL A 272 16.18 -13.85 -12.61
CA VAL A 272 14.99 -14.49 -12.03
C VAL A 272 13.79 -13.56 -12.00
N LEU A 273 13.98 -12.29 -11.59
CA LEU A 273 12.89 -11.31 -11.62
C LEU A 273 12.39 -11.04 -13.04
N THR A 274 13.31 -10.89 -14.00
CA THR A 274 12.94 -10.61 -15.40
C THR A 274 12.14 -11.78 -15.98
N GLU A 275 12.61 -13.00 -15.81
CA GLU A 275 11.92 -14.20 -16.26
C GLU A 275 10.56 -14.35 -15.59
N PHE A 276 10.49 -14.12 -14.28
CA PHE A 276 9.25 -14.18 -13.51
C PHE A 276 8.22 -13.18 -14.03
N TYR A 277 8.60 -11.91 -14.20
CA TYR A 277 7.67 -10.87 -14.68
C TYR A 277 7.21 -11.12 -16.13
N VAL A 278 8.09 -11.60 -17.00
CA VAL A 278 7.72 -12.03 -18.36
C VAL A 278 6.71 -13.18 -18.32
N GLY A 279 6.90 -14.15 -17.42
CA GLY A 279 5.97 -15.28 -17.24
C GLY A 279 4.55 -14.87 -16.84
N TYR A 280 4.37 -13.72 -16.18
CA TYR A 280 3.06 -13.16 -15.83
C TYR A 280 2.62 -12.00 -16.74
N ASN A 281 3.37 -11.69 -17.80
CA ASN A 281 3.11 -10.56 -18.70
C ASN A 281 2.99 -9.21 -17.96
N VAL A 282 3.86 -8.99 -16.98
CA VAL A 282 3.91 -7.77 -16.17
C VAL A 282 5.17 -6.99 -16.49
N ASP A 283 5.02 -5.69 -16.74
CA ASP A 283 6.14 -4.76 -16.72
C ASP A 283 6.13 -4.00 -15.38
N ILE A 284 7.19 -4.17 -14.59
CA ILE A 284 7.36 -3.49 -13.29
C ILE A 284 8.19 -2.19 -13.40
N ASN A 285 8.76 -1.91 -14.58
CA ASN A 285 9.59 -0.72 -14.84
C ASN A 285 8.77 0.42 -15.44
N ASN A 286 7.55 0.60 -14.95
CA ASN A 286 6.65 1.66 -15.39
C ASN A 286 6.01 2.42 -14.22
N ASP A 287 5.19 3.41 -14.56
CA ASP A 287 4.57 4.31 -13.60
C ASP A 287 3.35 3.72 -12.87
N LYS A 288 3.01 2.43 -13.08
CA LYS A 288 1.83 1.80 -12.47
C LYS A 288 1.85 1.92 -10.95
N TYR A 289 2.96 1.63 -10.29
CA TYR A 289 3.07 1.76 -8.83
C TYR A 289 2.85 3.20 -8.36
N ILE A 290 3.47 4.17 -9.04
CA ILE A 290 3.31 5.60 -8.74
C ILE A 290 1.84 6.02 -8.92
N PHE A 291 1.18 5.56 -9.98
CA PHE A 291 -0.24 5.83 -10.24
C PHE A 291 -1.17 5.17 -9.23
N LEU A 292 -0.93 3.92 -8.85
CA LEU A 292 -1.71 3.25 -7.80
C LEU A 292 -1.58 4.00 -6.47
N LYS A 293 -0.39 4.53 -6.17
CA LYS A 293 -0.19 5.32 -4.95
C LYS A 293 -0.87 6.70 -4.99
N MET A 294 -0.90 7.37 -6.14
CA MET A 294 -1.49 8.71 -6.27
C MET A 294 -3.00 8.70 -6.53
N PHE A 295 -3.51 7.70 -7.26
CA PHE A 295 -4.89 7.65 -7.78
C PHE A 295 -5.65 6.39 -7.39
N GLY A 296 -5.06 5.54 -6.54
CA GLY A 296 -5.73 4.37 -5.99
C GLY A 296 -6.91 4.74 -5.09
N LEU A 297 -7.78 3.75 -4.88
CA LEU A 297 -8.92 3.85 -3.96
C LEU A 297 -8.66 3.16 -2.62
N THR A 298 -7.45 2.69 -2.35
CA THR A 298 -7.11 2.02 -1.10
C THR A 298 -7.42 2.92 0.09
N GLY A 299 -8.13 2.37 1.09
CA GLY A 299 -8.58 3.09 2.27
C GLY A 299 -9.74 4.07 2.03
N VAL A 300 -10.44 4.00 0.89
CA VAL A 300 -11.60 4.86 0.59
C VAL A 300 -12.90 4.07 0.71
N HIS A 301 -13.68 4.37 1.74
CA HIS A 301 -14.90 3.64 2.07
C HIS A 301 -16.14 4.53 1.89
N LEU A 302 -17.22 3.97 1.37
CA LEU A 302 -18.51 4.65 1.30
C LEU A 302 -19.15 4.70 2.70
N ILE A 303 -19.24 5.90 3.27
CA ILE A 303 -19.70 6.07 4.66
C ILE A 303 -21.12 5.52 4.91
N ASN A 304 -22.01 5.60 3.91
CA ASN A 304 -23.36 5.04 4.00
C ASN A 304 -23.33 3.51 4.10
N SER A 305 -22.47 2.84 3.32
CA SER A 305 -22.30 1.40 3.34
C SER A 305 -21.67 0.95 4.66
N VAL A 306 -20.61 1.64 5.10
CA VAL A 306 -19.93 1.38 6.38
C VAL A 306 -20.90 1.43 7.54
N ILE A 307 -21.65 2.54 7.69
CA ILE A 307 -22.60 2.71 8.80
C ILE A 307 -23.68 1.63 8.76
N LYS A 308 -24.26 1.36 7.58
CA LYS A 308 -25.31 0.35 7.42
C LYS A 308 -24.81 -1.05 7.76
N HIS A 309 -23.68 -1.47 7.19
CA HIS A 309 -23.14 -2.80 7.37
C HIS A 309 -22.69 -3.03 8.80
N ARG A 310 -22.00 -2.05 9.39
CA ARG A 310 -21.58 -2.10 10.79
C ARG A 310 -22.77 -2.14 11.75
N ARG A 311 -23.81 -1.32 11.52
CA ARG A 311 -25.05 -1.35 12.33
C ARG A 311 -25.70 -2.74 12.31
N ILE A 312 -25.85 -3.34 11.13
CA ILE A 312 -26.47 -4.67 10.97
C ILE A 312 -25.60 -5.75 11.61
N MET A 313 -24.27 -5.66 11.47
CA MET A 313 -23.32 -6.57 12.10
C MET A 313 -23.48 -6.56 13.63
N PHE A 314 -23.69 -5.38 14.23
CA PHE A 314 -23.95 -5.22 15.66
C PHE A 314 -25.38 -5.63 16.08
N GLY A 315 -26.27 -5.92 15.12
CA GLY A 315 -27.68 -6.24 15.40
C GLY A 315 -28.52 -5.03 15.81
N TYR A 316 -28.07 -3.81 15.55
CA TYR A 316 -28.79 -2.60 15.93
C TYR A 316 -29.92 -2.28 14.94
N THR A 317 -31.07 -1.83 15.45
CA THR A 317 -32.10 -1.18 14.63
C THR A 317 -31.64 0.23 14.24
N GLN A 318 -32.30 0.83 13.24
CA GLN A 318 -32.00 2.21 12.86
C GLN A 318 -32.33 3.17 13.99
N GLU A 319 -33.44 2.93 14.71
CA GLU A 319 -33.86 3.69 15.88
C GLU A 319 -32.80 3.63 16.97
N HIS A 320 -32.30 2.43 17.27
CA HIS A 320 -31.28 2.25 18.30
C HIS A 320 -29.99 3.01 17.96
N LEU A 321 -29.51 2.93 16.71
CA LEU A 321 -28.31 3.66 16.33
C LEU A 321 -28.55 5.18 16.33
N ALA A 322 -29.68 5.64 15.79
CA ALA A 322 -30.02 7.06 15.67
C ALA A 322 -30.28 7.74 17.02
N ASP A 323 -30.71 6.99 18.04
CA ASP A 323 -31.04 7.51 19.36
C ASP A 323 -29.91 8.37 19.97
N GLY A 324 -30.28 9.56 20.47
CA GLY A 324 -29.37 10.58 20.98
C GLY A 324 -28.50 11.30 19.94
N ILE A 325 -28.63 10.98 18.65
CA ILE A 325 -27.76 11.50 17.57
C ILE A 325 -28.56 12.23 16.48
N CYS A 326 -29.57 11.60 15.89
CA CYS A 326 -30.40 12.15 14.82
C CYS A 326 -31.76 11.44 14.71
N GLU A 327 -32.64 11.90 13.82
CA GLU A 327 -33.90 11.21 13.55
C GLU A 327 -33.67 9.92 12.74
N PHE A 328 -34.49 8.89 12.99
CA PHE A 328 -34.41 7.62 12.25
C PHE A 328 -34.50 7.80 10.72
N LYS A 329 -35.34 8.75 10.26
CA LYS A 329 -35.48 9.08 8.83
C LYS A 329 -34.18 9.64 8.25
N THR A 330 -33.42 10.42 9.02
CA THR A 330 -32.12 10.94 8.60
C THR A 330 -31.12 9.81 8.41
N LEU A 331 -31.03 8.88 9.38
CA LEU A 331 -30.17 7.70 9.27
C LEU A 331 -30.59 6.82 8.09
N SER A 332 -31.89 6.55 7.93
CA SER A 332 -32.41 5.74 6.82
C SER A 332 -32.08 6.36 5.45
N ARG A 333 -32.20 7.68 5.29
CA ARG A 333 -31.79 8.36 4.06
C ARG A 333 -30.27 8.27 3.81
N LEU A 334 -29.47 8.39 4.87
CA LEU A 334 -28.01 8.24 4.80
C LEU A 334 -27.63 6.84 4.33
N GLU A 335 -28.11 5.79 5.00
CA GLU A 335 -27.78 4.38 4.68
C GLU A 335 -28.20 3.97 3.26
N ASN A 336 -29.25 4.59 2.72
CA ASN A 336 -29.74 4.35 1.36
C ASN A 336 -29.10 5.28 0.31
N GLY A 337 -28.05 6.04 0.64
CA GLY A 337 -27.34 6.91 -0.29
C GLY A 337 -28.15 8.12 -0.78
N LYS A 338 -29.26 8.45 -0.11
CA LYS A 338 -30.16 9.56 -0.49
C LYS A 338 -29.75 10.91 0.11
N THR A 339 -28.68 10.93 0.91
CA THR A 339 -28.15 12.14 1.55
C THR A 339 -26.93 12.63 0.77
N LYS A 340 -27.10 13.69 -0.04
CA LYS A 340 -26.00 14.25 -0.85
C LYS A 340 -24.89 14.90 0.02
N ARG A 341 -25.28 15.63 1.07
CA ARG A 341 -24.36 16.39 1.93
C ARG A 341 -24.60 16.02 3.40
N PRO A 342 -24.03 14.90 3.88
CA PRO A 342 -24.24 14.46 5.25
C PRO A 342 -23.51 15.39 6.23
N ASN A 343 -24.12 15.65 7.39
CA ASN A 343 -23.53 16.52 8.42
C ASN A 343 -22.36 15.80 9.11
N PRO A 344 -21.12 16.32 9.04
CA PRO A 344 -19.95 15.68 9.64
C PRO A 344 -20.08 15.40 11.14
N LYS A 345 -20.79 16.24 11.90
CA LYS A 345 -21.02 16.03 13.34
C LYS A 345 -21.92 14.84 13.62
N ILE A 346 -22.96 14.64 12.80
CA ILE A 346 -23.85 13.48 12.90
C ILE A 346 -23.05 12.21 12.58
N LEU A 347 -22.28 12.24 11.48
CA LEU A 347 -21.46 11.11 11.06
C LEU A 347 -20.43 10.71 12.13
N SER A 348 -19.74 11.68 12.71
CA SER A 348 -18.76 11.45 13.77
C SER A 348 -19.37 10.74 14.97
N LYS A 349 -20.55 11.16 15.41
CA LYS A 349 -21.28 10.52 16.51
C LYS A 349 -21.74 9.10 16.17
N LEU A 350 -22.24 8.87 14.95
CA LEU A 350 -22.67 7.55 14.49
C LEU A 350 -21.47 6.57 14.45
N LEU A 351 -20.35 7.01 13.87
CA LEU A 351 -19.12 6.22 13.80
C LEU A 351 -18.60 5.85 15.20
N LYS A 352 -18.60 6.78 16.16
CA LYS A 352 -18.23 6.49 17.56
C LYS A 352 -19.13 5.43 18.20
N LYS A 353 -20.45 5.53 18.00
CA LYS A 353 -21.43 4.55 18.51
C LYS A 353 -21.27 3.16 17.85
N LEU A 354 -20.57 3.09 16.72
CA LEU A 354 -20.25 1.87 15.98
C LEU A 354 -18.81 1.36 16.21
N ASN A 355 -18.16 1.81 17.29
CA ASN A 355 -16.78 1.50 17.65
C ASN A 355 -15.76 1.91 16.56
N PHE A 356 -15.88 3.12 16.03
CA PHE A 356 -14.81 3.78 15.26
C PHE A 356 -14.34 5.06 15.97
N THR A 357 -13.24 5.65 15.50
CA THR A 357 -12.69 6.89 16.08
C THR A 357 -13.66 8.08 16.00
N GLY A 358 -14.54 8.08 14.99
CA GLY A 358 -15.46 9.17 14.70
C GLY A 358 -14.89 10.23 13.77
N ASP A 359 -13.64 10.08 13.36
CA ASP A 359 -13.01 10.94 12.35
C ASP A 359 -13.38 10.45 10.95
N LEU A 360 -13.57 11.37 10.00
CA LEU A 360 -13.92 11.04 8.61
C LEU A 360 -12.70 10.74 7.74
N TYR A 361 -11.52 11.10 8.22
CA TYR A 361 -10.22 10.81 7.65
C TYR A 361 -9.31 10.50 8.84
N SER A 362 -9.02 9.22 9.06
CA SER A 362 -8.40 8.81 10.33
C SER A 362 -7.59 7.54 10.18
N ASP A 363 -6.84 7.29 11.24
CA ASP A 363 -6.29 5.99 11.49
C ASP A 363 -7.27 5.16 12.31
N THR A 364 -7.02 3.85 12.39
CA THR A 364 -7.81 2.94 13.22
C THR A 364 -7.66 3.24 14.72
N ILE A 365 -6.55 3.86 15.12
CA ILE A 365 -6.26 4.17 16.53
C ILE A 365 -6.57 5.66 16.85
N PRO A 366 -7.37 5.95 17.90
CA PRO A 366 -7.68 7.31 18.32
C PRO A 366 -6.55 7.93 19.15
N PHE A 367 -5.38 8.17 18.53
CA PHE A 367 -4.22 8.80 19.19
C PHE A 367 -4.57 10.08 19.97
N VAL A 368 -3.90 10.37 21.07
CA VAL A 368 -4.15 11.62 21.83
C VAL A 368 -3.27 12.77 21.36
N ASP A 369 -2.05 12.45 20.93
CA ASP A 369 -1.03 13.37 20.43
C ASP A 369 -0.09 12.67 19.42
N ASN A 370 0.93 13.38 18.96
CA ASN A 370 1.89 12.86 18.00
C ASN A 370 2.94 11.94 18.62
N GLU A 371 3.33 12.15 19.88
CA GLU A 371 4.29 11.25 20.55
C GLU A 371 3.73 9.82 20.59
N THR A 372 2.44 9.71 20.92
CA THR A 372 1.68 8.47 20.94
C THR A 372 1.56 7.86 19.53
N PHE A 373 1.44 8.69 18.49
CA PHE A 373 1.50 8.24 17.09
C PHE A 373 2.87 7.63 16.75
N ILE A 374 3.97 8.32 17.08
CA ILE A 374 5.34 7.88 16.78
C ILE A 374 5.64 6.57 17.53
N LEU A 375 5.25 6.47 18.80
CA LEU A 375 5.42 5.26 19.59
C LEU A 375 4.71 4.06 18.97
N SER A 376 3.48 4.23 18.48
CA SER A 376 2.79 3.16 17.76
C SER A 376 3.53 2.69 16.51
N ASP A 377 4.09 3.61 15.74
CA ASP A 377 4.87 3.26 14.55
C ASP A 377 6.17 2.52 14.95
N LYS A 378 6.88 2.99 15.98
CA LYS A 378 8.05 2.30 16.53
C LYS A 378 7.73 0.87 16.99
N VAL A 379 6.66 0.67 17.76
CA VAL A 379 6.19 -0.66 18.17
C VAL A 379 5.93 -1.56 16.96
N THR A 380 5.27 -1.02 15.92
CA THR A 380 4.99 -1.78 14.70
C THR A 380 6.28 -2.16 13.97
N GLN A 381 7.26 -1.25 13.91
CA GLN A 381 8.56 -1.50 13.29
C GLN A 381 9.39 -2.53 14.06
N THR A 382 9.52 -2.40 15.37
CA THR A 382 10.30 -3.34 16.20
C THR A 382 9.65 -4.72 16.25
N LEU A 383 8.32 -4.82 16.28
CA LEU A 383 7.59 -6.08 16.08
C LEU A 383 7.94 -6.72 14.72
N ARG A 384 8.03 -5.93 13.65
CA ARG A 384 8.38 -6.46 12.33
C ARG A 384 9.82 -6.95 12.26
N MET A 385 10.74 -6.22 12.90
CA MET A 385 12.18 -6.57 12.94
C MET A 385 12.51 -7.69 13.94
N ASN A 386 11.53 -8.13 14.73
CA ASN A 386 11.73 -9.09 15.82
C ASN A 386 12.69 -8.58 16.92
N SER A 387 12.78 -7.26 17.09
CA SER A 387 13.53 -6.60 18.18
C SER A 387 12.68 -6.55 19.45
N ILE A 388 12.59 -7.68 20.16
CA ILE A 388 11.59 -7.86 21.23
C ILE A 388 11.77 -6.91 22.41
N ILE A 389 13.01 -6.68 22.87
CA ILE A 389 13.30 -5.83 24.03
C ILE A 389 12.87 -4.37 23.76
N GLU A 390 13.36 -3.79 22.66
CA GLU A 390 12.96 -2.44 22.24
C GLU A 390 11.44 -2.33 22.04
N CYS A 391 10.82 -3.40 21.54
CA CYS A 391 9.39 -3.44 21.36
C CYS A 391 8.61 -3.34 22.68
N GLN A 392 9.04 -4.04 23.73
CA GLN A 392 8.41 -3.97 25.05
C GLN A 392 8.50 -2.54 25.61
N GLU A 393 9.69 -1.95 25.58
CA GLU A 393 9.92 -0.59 26.09
C GLU A 393 9.05 0.46 25.38
N TYR A 394 8.94 0.38 24.04
CA TYR A 394 8.08 1.29 23.30
C TYR A 394 6.60 1.01 23.51
N LEU A 395 6.20 -0.25 23.75
CA LEU A 395 4.81 -0.62 23.98
C LEU A 395 4.32 -0.16 25.35
N GLU A 396 5.14 -0.28 26.40
CA GLU A 396 4.84 0.25 27.73
C GLU A 396 4.63 1.78 27.70
N GLN A 397 5.56 2.51 27.08
CA GLN A 397 5.44 3.97 26.89
C GLN A 397 4.19 4.35 26.06
N PHE A 398 3.83 3.52 25.08
CA PHE A 398 2.65 3.74 24.25
C PHE A 398 1.37 3.56 25.06
N GLN A 399 1.29 2.51 25.88
CA GLN A 399 0.15 2.22 26.74
C GLN A 399 -0.09 3.30 27.80
N GLU A 400 0.98 3.79 28.45
CA GLU A 400 0.88 4.82 29.49
C GLU A 400 0.23 6.13 29.01
N LYS A 401 0.29 6.41 27.70
CA LYS A 401 -0.28 7.63 27.09
C LYS A 401 -1.70 7.45 26.57
N LEU A 402 -2.21 6.22 26.50
CA LEU A 402 -3.52 5.94 25.94
C LEU A 402 -4.61 5.85 27.01
N ASP A 403 -5.80 6.33 26.64
CA ASP A 403 -7.01 6.06 27.41
C ASP A 403 -7.43 4.59 27.19
N MET A 404 -7.12 3.74 28.17
CA MET A 404 -7.43 2.31 28.14
C MET A 404 -8.91 1.99 28.38
N THR A 405 -9.75 3.00 28.71
CA THR A 405 -11.21 2.84 28.72
C THR A 405 -11.80 2.90 27.31
N ASN A 406 -11.05 3.44 26.34
CA ASN A 406 -11.40 3.41 24.94
C ASN A 406 -11.17 2.01 24.35
N LYS A 407 -12.22 1.42 23.80
CA LYS A 407 -12.19 0.06 23.23
C LYS A 407 -11.16 -0.13 22.11
N LEU A 408 -10.92 0.88 21.27
CA LEU A 408 -9.95 0.79 20.17
C LEU A 408 -8.52 0.80 20.68
N ASN A 409 -8.23 1.65 21.68
CA ASN A 409 -6.93 1.66 22.35
C ASN A 409 -6.67 0.34 23.07
N LEU A 410 -7.67 -0.14 23.82
CA LEU A 410 -7.58 -1.39 24.56
C LEU A 410 -7.29 -2.58 23.64
N GLN A 411 -8.05 -2.72 22.54
CA GLN A 411 -7.80 -3.77 21.55
C GLN A 411 -6.39 -3.66 20.93
N CYS A 412 -5.97 -2.44 20.58
CA CYS A 412 -4.67 -2.22 19.96
C CYS A 412 -3.50 -2.64 20.87
N ILE A 413 -3.54 -2.27 22.15
CA ILE A 413 -2.50 -2.61 23.12
C ILE A 413 -2.51 -4.12 23.40
N LEU A 414 -3.66 -4.69 23.77
CA LEU A 414 -3.74 -6.11 24.11
C LEU A 414 -3.30 -7.02 22.95
N TYR A 415 -3.66 -6.68 21.71
CA TYR A 415 -3.20 -7.44 20.55
C TYR A 415 -1.67 -7.42 20.42
N ARG A 416 -1.04 -6.25 20.61
CA ARG A 416 0.41 -6.10 20.49
C ARG A 416 1.14 -6.76 21.65
N GLU A 417 0.64 -6.64 22.88
CA GLU A 417 1.16 -7.35 24.05
C GLU A 417 1.11 -8.86 23.84
N LEU A 418 -0.03 -9.39 23.39
CA LEU A 418 -0.19 -10.81 23.10
C LEU A 418 0.81 -11.29 22.03
N CYS A 419 1.02 -10.49 20.97
CA CYS A 419 2.03 -10.79 19.95
C CYS A 419 3.47 -10.81 20.50
N VAL A 420 3.81 -9.88 21.40
CA VAL A 420 5.13 -9.82 22.04
C VAL A 420 5.32 -11.01 22.99
N ASN A 421 4.35 -11.25 23.87
CA ASN A 421 4.40 -12.32 24.88
C ASN A 421 4.54 -13.69 24.24
N ASN A 422 3.78 -13.97 23.18
CA ASN A 422 3.85 -15.24 22.46
C ASN A 422 5.20 -15.45 21.73
N ARG A 423 6.00 -14.41 21.51
CA ARG A 423 7.37 -14.55 20.99
C ARG A 423 8.41 -14.80 22.08
N ILE A 424 8.15 -14.33 23.31
CA ILE A 424 9.03 -14.54 24.47
C ILE A 424 8.78 -15.91 25.07
N SER A 425 7.51 -16.22 25.32
CA SER A 425 7.04 -17.46 25.91
C SER A 425 5.82 -17.89 25.10
N PRO A 426 6.02 -18.74 24.07
CA PRO A 426 4.93 -19.23 23.25
C PRO A 426 3.82 -19.83 24.11
N GLU A 427 2.61 -19.29 23.98
CA GLU A 427 1.43 -19.80 24.68
C GLU A 427 0.99 -21.13 24.07
N ASN A 428 0.12 -21.85 24.78
CA ASN A 428 -0.62 -22.93 24.14
C ASN A 428 -1.42 -22.35 22.97
N SER A 429 -1.26 -22.90 21.77
CA SER A 429 -1.93 -22.41 20.56
C SER A 429 -3.45 -22.24 20.74
N ALA A 430 -4.12 -23.08 21.53
CA ALA A 430 -5.56 -22.98 21.79
C ALA A 430 -5.92 -21.80 22.70
N GLU A 431 -5.12 -21.56 23.75
CA GLU A 431 -5.26 -20.39 24.63
C GLU A 431 -4.99 -19.10 23.86
N TYR A 432 -3.94 -19.08 23.04
CA TYR A 432 -3.58 -17.96 22.18
C TYR A 432 -4.72 -17.58 21.22
N VAL A 433 -5.34 -18.57 20.57
CA VAL A 433 -6.48 -18.35 19.67
C VAL A 433 -7.69 -17.83 20.45
N GLN A 434 -7.95 -18.36 21.64
CA GLN A 434 -9.06 -17.90 22.46
C GLN A 434 -8.87 -16.43 22.90
N GLU A 435 -7.64 -16.06 23.27
CA GLU A 435 -7.33 -14.68 23.66
C GLU A 435 -7.41 -13.71 22.48
N LEU A 436 -6.95 -14.11 21.29
CA LEU A 436 -7.17 -13.33 20.06
C LEU A 436 -8.67 -13.08 19.79
N LYS A 437 -9.53 -14.08 20.00
CA LYS A 437 -10.99 -13.93 19.85
C LYS A 437 -11.59 -13.02 20.92
N ASN A 438 -11.07 -13.07 22.15
CA ASN A 438 -11.48 -12.17 23.24
C ASN A 438 -11.12 -10.72 22.89
N ILE A 439 -9.90 -10.48 22.41
CA ILE A 439 -9.41 -9.17 21.97
C ILE A 439 -10.22 -8.64 20.78
N LEU A 440 -10.54 -9.49 19.80
CA LEU A 440 -11.43 -9.13 18.69
C LEU A 440 -12.85 -8.77 19.20
N GLY A 441 -13.32 -9.49 20.22
CA GLY A 441 -14.60 -9.29 20.91
C GLY A 441 -14.77 -7.92 21.58
N ILE A 442 -13.67 -7.18 21.79
CA ILE A 442 -13.70 -5.82 22.37
C ILE A 442 -14.44 -4.84 21.44
N THR A 443 -14.21 -4.95 20.12
CA THR A 443 -14.74 -3.99 19.14
C THR A 443 -15.88 -4.55 18.30
N ILE A 444 -16.00 -5.88 18.15
CA ILE A 444 -17.06 -6.51 17.35
C ILE A 444 -17.71 -7.71 18.07
N PRO A 445 -18.98 -8.05 17.75
CA PRO A 445 -19.66 -9.20 18.38
C PRO A 445 -19.20 -10.53 17.77
N THR A 446 -18.12 -11.13 18.29
CA THR A 446 -17.50 -12.34 17.72
C THR A 446 -18.38 -13.60 17.79
N THR A 447 -19.33 -13.68 18.72
CA THR A 447 -20.14 -14.89 18.94
C THR A 447 -21.18 -15.16 17.86
N ASN A 448 -21.69 -14.12 17.18
CA ASN A 448 -22.72 -14.25 16.14
C ASN A 448 -22.38 -13.48 14.87
N VAL A 449 -21.12 -13.06 14.70
CA VAL A 449 -20.68 -12.29 13.54
C VAL A 449 -20.94 -13.07 12.26
N TYR A 450 -20.73 -14.39 12.24
CA TYR A 450 -20.90 -15.25 11.06
C TYR A 450 -22.32 -15.15 10.47
N ASP A 451 -23.35 -15.13 11.32
CA ASP A 451 -24.76 -15.15 10.93
C ASP A 451 -25.27 -13.83 10.34
N LYS A 452 -24.45 -12.76 10.39
CA LYS A 452 -24.88 -11.43 9.93
C LYS A 452 -24.79 -11.33 8.42
N LYS A 453 -25.91 -10.96 7.78
CA LYS A 453 -25.96 -10.73 6.32
C LYS A 453 -24.98 -9.67 5.83
N TYR A 454 -24.82 -8.58 6.58
CA TYR A 454 -23.91 -7.49 6.23
C TYR A 454 -22.87 -7.31 7.32
N LYS A 455 -21.62 -7.09 6.90
CA LYS A 455 -20.45 -6.99 7.76
C LYS A 455 -19.55 -5.86 7.24
N TYR A 456 -18.88 -5.18 8.16
CA TYR A 456 -17.80 -4.25 7.85
C TYR A 456 -16.75 -4.42 8.94
N PHE A 457 -15.51 -4.68 8.55
CA PHE A 457 -14.38 -4.83 9.46
C PHE A 457 -13.39 -3.69 9.25
N SER A 458 -12.81 -3.19 10.35
CA SER A 458 -11.65 -2.29 10.25
C SER A 458 -10.41 -3.07 9.82
N TRP A 459 -9.37 -2.35 9.40
CA TRP A 459 -8.07 -2.95 9.09
C TRP A 459 -7.48 -3.78 10.25
N GLU A 460 -7.55 -3.29 11.49
CA GLU A 460 -7.04 -4.02 12.66
C GLU A 460 -7.85 -5.30 12.93
N GLU A 461 -9.16 -5.26 12.72
CA GLU A 461 -10.02 -6.42 12.88
C GLU A 461 -9.75 -7.49 11.82
N LEU A 462 -9.57 -7.11 10.55
CA LEU A 462 -9.19 -8.06 9.49
C LEU A 462 -7.81 -8.67 9.75
N ARG A 463 -6.87 -7.89 10.28
CA ARG A 463 -5.55 -8.38 10.67
C ARG A 463 -5.66 -9.43 11.78
N LEU A 464 -6.41 -9.13 12.84
CA LEU A 464 -6.72 -10.07 13.92
C LEU A 464 -7.38 -11.35 13.39
N ILE A 465 -8.38 -11.23 12.52
CA ILE A 465 -9.06 -12.36 11.87
C ILE A 465 -8.05 -13.23 11.10
N GLY A 466 -7.17 -12.62 10.31
CA GLY A 466 -6.14 -13.37 9.58
C GLY A 466 -5.17 -14.11 10.51
N VAL A 467 -4.82 -13.52 11.66
CA VAL A 467 -3.99 -14.19 12.67
C VAL A 467 -4.74 -15.33 13.36
N ILE A 468 -6.04 -15.16 13.63
CA ILE A 468 -6.89 -16.24 14.15
C ILE A 468 -6.94 -17.41 13.17
N ILE A 469 -7.21 -17.15 11.89
CA ILE A 469 -7.23 -18.17 10.81
C ILE A 469 -5.88 -18.91 10.75
N TYR A 470 -4.76 -18.18 10.77
CA TYR A 470 -3.43 -18.77 10.74
C TYR A 470 -3.19 -19.75 11.90
N ASN A 471 -3.57 -19.38 13.12
CA ASN A 471 -3.34 -20.22 14.29
C ASN A 471 -4.36 -21.36 14.42
N LEU A 472 -5.60 -21.18 13.97
CA LEU A 472 -6.58 -22.26 13.85
C LEU A 472 -6.12 -23.34 12.86
N ASN A 473 -5.53 -22.95 11.72
CA ASN A 473 -4.93 -23.88 10.77
C ASN A 473 -3.80 -24.71 11.43
N LYS A 474 -2.92 -24.07 12.21
CA LYS A 474 -1.87 -24.77 12.96
C LYS A 474 -2.41 -25.73 14.02
N LEU A 475 -3.51 -25.37 14.67
CA LEU A 475 -4.18 -26.20 15.67
C LEU A 475 -4.88 -27.42 15.06
N GLY A 476 -5.28 -27.35 13.79
CA GLY A 476 -6.09 -28.37 13.14
C GLY A 476 -7.57 -28.34 13.56
N ASP A 477 -8.06 -27.24 14.16
CA ASP A 477 -9.50 -27.07 14.43
C ASP A 477 -10.25 -26.65 13.15
N ILE A 478 -10.48 -27.63 12.28
CA ILE A 478 -11.07 -27.43 10.95
C ILE A 478 -12.50 -26.87 11.04
N THR A 479 -13.27 -27.26 12.06
CA THR A 479 -14.68 -26.86 12.18
C THR A 479 -14.81 -25.36 12.41
N GLU A 480 -14.03 -24.83 13.36
CA GLU A 480 -14.04 -23.40 13.64
C GLU A 480 -13.35 -22.60 12.54
N LEU A 481 -12.25 -23.13 12.00
CA LEU A 481 -11.52 -22.52 10.89
C LEU A 481 -12.43 -22.27 9.67
N ASN A 482 -13.24 -23.26 9.28
CA ASN A 482 -14.14 -23.13 8.14
C ASN A 482 -15.16 -21.99 8.32
N LYS A 483 -15.67 -21.75 9.53
CA LYS A 483 -16.58 -20.61 9.79
C LYS A 483 -15.91 -19.27 9.52
N TRP A 484 -14.65 -19.12 9.93
CA TRP A 484 -13.87 -17.90 9.67
C TRP A 484 -13.59 -17.73 8.17
N ILE A 485 -13.23 -18.82 7.48
CA ILE A 485 -12.97 -18.84 6.04
C ILE A 485 -14.22 -18.43 5.24
N GLU A 486 -15.35 -19.08 5.47
CA GLU A 486 -16.61 -18.75 4.79
C GLU A 486 -16.99 -17.27 5.00
N MET A 487 -16.76 -16.74 6.20
CA MET A 487 -17.04 -15.34 6.51
C MET A 487 -16.15 -14.38 5.72
N VAL A 488 -14.84 -14.63 5.64
CA VAL A 488 -13.91 -13.76 4.90
C VAL A 488 -14.10 -13.89 3.40
N GLU A 489 -14.39 -15.08 2.88
CA GLU A 489 -14.72 -15.29 1.47
C GLU A 489 -15.96 -14.47 1.08
N LEU A 490 -17.04 -14.56 1.86
CA LEU A 490 -18.24 -13.75 1.64
C LEU A 490 -17.96 -12.25 1.76
N TYR A 491 -17.09 -11.84 2.69
CA TYR A 491 -16.71 -10.43 2.86
C TYR A 491 -16.00 -9.88 1.62
N PHE A 492 -15.07 -10.66 1.06
CA PHE A 492 -14.24 -10.26 -0.08
C PHE A 492 -14.90 -10.44 -1.45
N GLN A 493 -16.11 -11.03 -1.51
CA GLN A 493 -16.94 -10.96 -2.72
C GLN A 493 -17.40 -9.54 -3.05
N ASP A 494 -17.44 -8.64 -2.07
CA ASP A 494 -17.70 -7.23 -2.32
C ASP A 494 -16.44 -6.54 -2.88
N LYS A 495 -16.56 -6.02 -4.11
CA LYS A 495 -15.47 -5.37 -4.83
C LYS A 495 -14.90 -4.16 -4.09
N GLU A 496 -15.71 -3.39 -3.35
CA GLU A 496 -15.22 -2.26 -2.56
C GLU A 496 -14.33 -2.74 -1.42
N PHE A 497 -14.74 -3.81 -0.72
CA PHE A 497 -13.99 -4.36 0.42
C PHE A 497 -12.70 -5.04 -0.03
N TYR A 498 -12.78 -5.80 -1.10
CA TYR A 498 -11.64 -6.38 -1.78
C TYR A 498 -10.57 -5.34 -2.13
N LEU A 499 -10.96 -4.27 -2.85
CA LEU A 499 -10.02 -3.24 -3.28
C LEU A 499 -9.42 -2.43 -2.10
N ASN A 500 -10.19 -2.24 -1.03
CA ASN A 500 -9.76 -1.46 0.12
C ASN A 500 -8.87 -2.23 1.10
N HIS A 501 -8.97 -3.56 1.13
CA HIS A 501 -8.27 -4.42 2.07
C HIS A 501 -7.44 -5.50 1.36
N LEU A 502 -6.87 -5.17 0.20
CA LEU A 502 -6.14 -6.13 -0.64
C LEU A 502 -4.97 -6.79 0.09
N ASP A 503 -4.18 -6.06 0.88
CA ASP A 503 -3.09 -6.66 1.64
C ASP A 503 -3.62 -7.70 2.64
N SER A 504 -4.77 -7.41 3.27
CA SER A 504 -5.43 -8.34 4.19
C SER A 504 -6.01 -9.54 3.45
N TYR A 505 -6.59 -9.33 2.26
CA TYR A 505 -7.02 -10.41 1.37
C TYR A 505 -5.84 -11.34 1.06
N CYS A 506 -4.71 -10.80 0.58
CA CYS A 506 -3.52 -11.59 0.25
C CYS A 506 -3.00 -12.37 1.46
N PHE A 507 -2.92 -11.72 2.62
CA PHE A 507 -2.49 -12.38 3.86
C PHE A 507 -3.40 -13.53 4.27
N VAL A 508 -4.72 -13.32 4.28
CA VAL A 508 -5.72 -14.32 4.70
C VAL A 508 -5.79 -15.48 3.72
N PHE A 509 -5.90 -15.21 2.42
CA PHE A 509 -6.03 -16.25 1.39
C PHE A 509 -4.74 -17.06 1.22
N SER A 510 -3.56 -16.51 1.54
CA SER A 510 -2.32 -17.29 1.63
C SER A 510 -2.39 -18.34 2.76
N GLN A 511 -3.14 -18.07 3.84
CA GLN A 511 -3.40 -19.08 4.88
C GLN A 511 -4.37 -20.16 4.41
N ILE A 512 -5.45 -19.75 3.72
CA ILE A 512 -6.47 -20.66 3.16
C ILE A 512 -5.82 -21.62 2.14
N SER A 513 -5.00 -21.09 1.24
CA SER A 513 -4.21 -21.89 0.30
C SER A 513 -3.37 -22.95 1.00
N SER A 514 -2.64 -22.56 2.06
CA SER A 514 -1.82 -23.49 2.84
C SER A 514 -2.65 -24.58 3.54
N LEU A 515 -3.84 -24.23 4.04
CA LEU A 515 -4.76 -25.20 4.64
C LEU A 515 -5.22 -26.24 3.60
N LEU A 516 -5.66 -25.78 2.43
CA LEU A 516 -6.12 -26.66 1.36
C LEU A 516 -5.01 -27.62 0.92
N GLY A 517 -3.77 -27.15 0.84
CA GLY A 517 -2.61 -28.00 0.59
C GLY A 517 -2.43 -29.07 1.67
N ASN A 518 -2.53 -28.72 2.95
CA ASN A 518 -2.47 -29.68 4.06
C ASN A 518 -3.61 -30.71 4.04
N GLN A 519 -4.77 -30.35 3.49
CA GLN A 519 -5.92 -31.24 3.30
C GLN A 519 -5.84 -32.06 1.99
N HIS A 520 -4.70 -32.01 1.29
CA HIS A 520 -4.47 -32.67 0.00
C HIS A 520 -5.36 -32.15 -1.15
N ASN A 521 -5.96 -30.96 -0.98
CA ASN A 521 -6.66 -30.26 -2.05
C ASN A 521 -5.68 -29.35 -2.81
N PHE A 522 -4.72 -29.98 -3.48
CA PHE A 522 -3.60 -29.29 -4.12
C PHE A 522 -4.01 -28.42 -5.32
N LEU A 523 -5.02 -28.85 -6.08
CA LEU A 523 -5.51 -28.11 -7.25
C LEU A 523 -6.08 -26.75 -6.84
N GLU A 524 -6.95 -26.74 -5.82
CA GLU A 524 -7.55 -25.51 -5.32
C GLU A 524 -6.52 -24.62 -4.62
N SER A 525 -5.63 -25.22 -3.81
CA SER A 525 -4.49 -24.51 -3.21
C SER A 525 -3.63 -23.80 -4.27
N ASN A 526 -3.29 -24.49 -5.37
CA ASN A 526 -2.52 -23.92 -6.46
C ASN A 526 -3.27 -22.81 -7.22
N ALA A 527 -4.59 -22.95 -7.40
CA ALA A 527 -5.42 -21.91 -8.01
C ALA A 527 -5.43 -20.62 -7.17
N ILE A 528 -5.56 -20.75 -5.85
CA ILE A 528 -5.47 -19.60 -4.93
C ILE A 528 -4.06 -19.00 -4.98
N ASN A 529 -2.99 -19.81 -4.90
CA ASN A 529 -1.61 -19.30 -4.99
C ASN A 529 -1.37 -18.51 -6.28
N ASN A 530 -1.86 -18.99 -7.43
CA ASN A 530 -1.72 -18.28 -8.70
C ASN A 530 -2.46 -16.93 -8.68
N THR A 531 -3.72 -16.93 -8.20
CA THR A 531 -4.52 -15.71 -8.06
C THR A 531 -3.82 -14.70 -7.16
N LEU A 532 -3.25 -15.15 -6.03
CA LEU A 532 -2.51 -14.30 -5.11
C LEU A 532 -1.24 -13.70 -5.73
N ILE A 533 -0.52 -14.47 -6.55
CA ILE A 533 0.67 -13.98 -7.25
C ILE A 533 0.26 -12.90 -8.27
N GLU A 534 -0.78 -13.15 -9.05
CA GLU A 534 -1.32 -12.20 -10.02
C GLU A 534 -1.75 -10.89 -9.33
N GLU A 535 -2.52 -10.97 -8.24
CA GLU A 535 -3.00 -9.79 -7.53
C GLU A 535 -1.89 -8.98 -6.87
N GLN A 536 -0.90 -9.65 -6.29
CA GLN A 536 0.28 -8.98 -5.73
C GLN A 536 1.11 -8.28 -6.79
N LEU A 537 1.24 -8.86 -7.98
CA LEU A 537 1.92 -8.23 -9.12
C LEU A 537 1.11 -7.06 -9.68
N ASP A 538 -0.20 -7.24 -9.81
CA ASP A 538 -1.07 -6.23 -10.39
C ASP A 538 -1.16 -4.97 -9.54
N ASN A 539 -1.03 -5.14 -8.22
CA ASN A 539 -1.12 -4.04 -7.27
C ASN A 539 0.25 -3.64 -6.67
N VAL A 540 1.34 -4.33 -7.07
CA VAL A 540 2.72 -4.08 -6.65
C VAL A 540 2.90 -4.18 -5.12
N ILE A 541 2.27 -5.20 -4.53
CA ILE A 541 2.33 -5.54 -3.10
C ILE A 541 3.05 -6.89 -2.97
N LEU A 542 4.38 -6.88 -3.08
CA LEU A 542 5.18 -8.10 -3.21
C LEU A 542 5.64 -8.69 -1.86
N GLU A 543 4.97 -8.32 -0.77
CA GLU A 543 5.39 -8.69 0.60
C GLU A 543 5.25 -10.17 0.92
N HIS A 544 4.36 -10.89 0.23
CA HIS A 544 4.05 -12.30 0.51
C HIS A 544 4.30 -13.24 -0.68
N ILE A 545 4.75 -12.70 -1.81
CA ILE A 545 4.85 -13.44 -3.07
C ILE A 545 5.79 -14.66 -2.99
N ASN A 546 6.85 -14.57 -2.18
CA ASN A 546 7.78 -15.68 -1.96
C ASN A 546 7.09 -16.89 -1.31
N ARG A 547 6.12 -16.65 -0.44
CA ARG A 547 5.34 -17.69 0.24
C ARG A 547 4.40 -18.40 -0.71
N ASP A 548 3.70 -17.67 -1.57
CA ASP A 548 2.74 -18.28 -2.50
C ASP A 548 3.46 -19.09 -3.59
N ILE A 549 4.65 -18.64 -4.02
CA ILE A 549 5.54 -19.41 -4.90
C ILE A 549 6.02 -20.70 -4.20
N TYR A 550 6.43 -20.60 -2.93
CA TYR A 550 6.82 -21.77 -2.14
C TYR A 550 5.65 -22.75 -1.95
N GLY A 551 4.43 -22.24 -1.73
CA GLY A 551 3.22 -23.06 -1.59
C GLY A 551 2.99 -23.96 -2.82
N LYS A 552 3.16 -23.42 -4.03
CA LYS A 552 3.09 -24.21 -5.28
C LYS A 552 4.12 -25.33 -5.33
N PHE A 553 5.35 -25.03 -4.93
CA PHE A 553 6.42 -26.03 -4.84
C PHE A 553 6.04 -27.14 -3.85
N TRP A 554 5.61 -26.76 -2.65
CA TRP A 554 5.26 -27.70 -1.58
C TRP A 554 4.13 -28.64 -2.00
N ASN A 555 3.09 -28.12 -2.64
CA ASN A 555 1.96 -28.90 -3.14
C ASN A 555 2.40 -30.01 -4.12
N ILE A 556 3.33 -29.71 -5.04
CA ILE A 556 3.84 -30.70 -6.00
C ILE A 556 4.56 -31.84 -5.27
N ILE A 557 5.42 -31.50 -4.30
CA ILE A 557 6.16 -32.50 -3.53
C ILE A 557 5.22 -33.41 -2.72
N GLU A 558 4.25 -32.82 -2.03
CA GLU A 558 3.32 -33.59 -1.20
C GLU A 558 2.33 -34.42 -2.01
N GLU A 559 1.88 -33.93 -3.17
CA GLU A 559 1.05 -34.69 -4.09
C GLU A 559 1.76 -35.97 -4.56
N LYS A 560 3.04 -35.85 -4.93
CA LYS A 560 3.85 -37.00 -5.36
C LYS A 560 4.10 -38.01 -4.24
N LYS A 561 4.38 -37.51 -3.03
CA LYS A 561 4.50 -38.37 -1.83
C LYS A 561 3.20 -39.12 -1.56
N GLN A 562 2.05 -38.46 -1.65
CA GLN A 562 0.74 -39.08 -1.44
C GLN A 562 0.45 -40.16 -2.49
N GLN A 563 0.84 -39.91 -3.74
CA GLN A 563 0.72 -40.88 -4.83
C GLN A 563 1.75 -42.01 -4.74
N GLY A 564 2.79 -41.88 -3.92
CA GLY A 564 3.88 -42.85 -3.80
C GLY A 564 4.76 -42.95 -5.04
N VAL A 565 4.84 -41.88 -5.84
CA VAL A 565 5.61 -41.83 -7.09
C VAL A 565 6.75 -40.82 -7.01
N GLU A 566 7.85 -41.12 -7.69
CA GLU A 566 8.98 -40.21 -7.81
C GLU A 566 8.69 -39.05 -8.78
N LEU A 567 9.39 -37.94 -8.59
CA LEU A 567 9.34 -36.80 -9.51
C LEU A 567 10.07 -37.14 -10.81
N THR A 568 9.46 -36.78 -11.93
CA THR A 568 10.13 -36.82 -13.23
C THR A 568 11.22 -35.73 -13.33
N PRO A 569 12.21 -35.88 -14.23
CA PRO A 569 13.27 -34.87 -14.40
C PRO A 569 12.75 -33.45 -14.69
N SER A 570 11.67 -33.32 -15.48
CA SER A 570 11.05 -32.03 -15.77
C SER A 570 10.33 -31.42 -14.57
N GLU A 571 9.71 -32.26 -13.72
CA GLU A 571 9.09 -31.80 -12.46
C GLU A 571 10.16 -31.35 -11.46
N ILE A 572 11.31 -32.02 -11.39
CA ILE A 572 12.46 -31.59 -10.57
C ILE A 572 12.95 -30.22 -11.05
N GLU A 573 13.15 -30.04 -12.36
CA GLU A 573 13.58 -28.77 -12.94
C GLU A 573 12.59 -27.63 -12.61
N TYR A 574 11.29 -27.91 -12.73
CA TYR A 574 10.25 -26.94 -12.38
C TYR A 574 10.24 -26.59 -10.87
N CYS A 575 10.37 -27.60 -10.00
CA CYS A 575 10.47 -27.39 -8.55
C CYS A 575 11.70 -26.55 -8.19
N LEU A 576 12.85 -26.84 -8.81
CA LEU A 576 14.09 -26.08 -8.64
C LEU A 576 13.93 -24.62 -9.09
N LYS A 577 13.20 -24.37 -10.20
CA LYS A 577 12.85 -23.02 -10.64
C LYS A 577 11.97 -22.28 -9.62
N LEU A 578 10.95 -22.94 -9.06
CA LEU A 578 10.08 -22.35 -8.03
C LEU A 578 10.88 -22.00 -6.77
N LEU A 579 11.71 -22.94 -6.28
CA LEU A 579 12.57 -22.71 -5.12
C LEU A 579 13.56 -21.55 -5.36
N LYS A 580 14.26 -21.54 -6.51
CA LYS A 580 15.14 -20.43 -6.88
C LYS A 580 14.41 -19.10 -6.88
N THR A 581 13.21 -19.06 -7.46
CA THR A 581 12.38 -17.84 -7.50
C THR A 581 11.97 -17.39 -6.09
N SER A 582 11.47 -18.30 -5.25
CA SER A 582 11.10 -18.01 -3.86
C SER A 582 12.30 -17.52 -3.03
N TYR A 583 13.48 -18.12 -3.25
CA TYR A 583 14.72 -17.67 -2.61
C TYR A 583 15.08 -16.23 -3.01
N MET A 584 15.06 -15.90 -4.30
CA MET A 584 15.45 -14.56 -4.78
C MET A 584 14.54 -13.48 -4.22
N PHE A 585 13.22 -13.70 -4.20
CA PHE A 585 12.32 -12.76 -3.54
C PHE A 585 12.62 -12.65 -2.03
N SER A 586 12.85 -13.78 -1.34
CA SER A 586 13.20 -13.78 0.08
C SER A 586 14.51 -13.04 0.36
N ASP A 587 15.51 -13.15 -0.49
CA ASP A 587 16.81 -12.49 -0.33
C ASP A 587 16.75 -10.98 -0.58
N ILE A 588 15.98 -10.56 -1.58
CA ILE A 588 15.74 -9.15 -1.86
C ILE A 588 14.97 -8.51 -0.69
N LEU A 589 13.91 -9.18 -0.21
CA LEU A 589 13.08 -8.78 0.95
C LEU A 589 13.78 -8.90 2.31
N ARG A 590 14.99 -9.46 2.37
CA ARG A 590 15.72 -9.77 3.62
C ARG A 590 14.92 -10.69 4.56
N ASN A 591 14.09 -11.56 4.00
CA ASN A 591 13.35 -12.58 4.72
C ASN A 591 14.25 -13.80 4.98
N ASN A 592 15.01 -13.76 6.07
CA ASN A 592 15.95 -14.84 6.43
C ASN A 592 15.25 -16.18 6.69
N TYR A 593 14.06 -16.15 7.28
CA TYR A 593 13.27 -17.37 7.50
C TYR A 593 12.88 -18.03 6.18
N GLY A 594 12.36 -17.25 5.22
CA GLY A 594 12.03 -17.75 3.88
C GLY A 594 13.24 -18.31 3.14
N LYS A 595 14.41 -17.69 3.29
CA LYS A 595 15.66 -18.22 2.71
C LYS A 595 16.03 -19.58 3.30
N GLN A 596 16.02 -19.72 4.62
CA GLN A 596 16.38 -20.96 5.29
C GLN A 596 15.46 -22.12 4.88
N LEU A 597 14.14 -21.86 4.88
CA LEU A 597 13.12 -22.81 4.44
C LEU A 597 13.41 -23.36 3.03
N VAL A 598 13.82 -22.48 2.10
CA VAL A 598 14.14 -22.87 0.73
C VAL A 598 15.45 -23.67 0.65
N ILE A 599 16.48 -23.27 1.40
CA ILE A 599 17.78 -23.98 1.43
C ILE A 599 17.58 -25.44 1.87
N GLU A 600 16.81 -25.67 2.93
CA GLU A 600 16.54 -27.02 3.46
C GLU A 600 15.84 -27.92 2.44
N GLN A 601 15.05 -27.36 1.50
CA GLN A 601 14.39 -28.11 0.44
C GLN A 601 15.29 -28.31 -0.78
N LEU A 602 16.13 -27.31 -1.11
CA LEU A 602 17.12 -27.41 -2.19
C LEU A 602 18.13 -28.52 -1.91
N GLU A 603 18.62 -28.64 -0.67
CA GLU A 603 19.56 -29.70 -0.28
C GLU A 603 18.96 -31.11 -0.41
N LYS A 604 17.64 -31.25 -0.21
CA LYS A 604 16.94 -32.53 -0.39
C LYS A 604 16.72 -32.89 -1.86
N LEU A 605 16.42 -31.90 -2.70
CA LEU A 605 16.09 -32.13 -4.13
C LEU A 605 17.31 -32.13 -5.04
N ASN A 606 18.41 -31.50 -4.64
CA ASN A 606 19.65 -31.44 -5.42
C ASN A 606 20.88 -31.64 -4.53
N PRO A 607 21.05 -32.82 -3.91
CA PRO A 607 22.12 -33.08 -2.94
C PRO A 607 23.53 -33.04 -3.54
N ASN A 608 23.65 -33.16 -4.87
CA ASN A 608 24.93 -33.24 -5.57
C ASN A 608 25.51 -31.87 -5.96
N GLN A 609 24.75 -30.78 -5.81
CA GLN A 609 25.17 -29.42 -6.14
C GLN A 609 25.04 -28.52 -4.91
N HIS A 610 26.12 -27.83 -4.55
CA HIS A 610 26.09 -26.87 -3.45
C HIS A 610 25.08 -25.74 -3.76
N PHE A 611 24.16 -25.45 -2.83
CA PHE A 611 23.03 -24.54 -3.07
C PHE A 611 23.48 -23.14 -3.53
N ILE A 612 24.60 -22.62 -3.00
CA ILE A 612 25.17 -21.33 -3.44
C ILE A 612 25.48 -21.34 -4.94
N HIS A 613 26.07 -22.42 -5.44
CA HIS A 613 26.39 -22.54 -6.86
C HIS A 613 25.10 -22.53 -7.69
N PHE A 614 24.12 -23.34 -7.32
CA PHE A 614 22.82 -23.40 -8.01
C PHE A 614 22.06 -22.06 -8.03
N LEU A 615 22.12 -21.32 -6.92
CA LEU A 615 21.38 -20.07 -6.79
C LEU A 615 22.03 -18.93 -7.59
N PHE A 616 23.36 -18.83 -7.61
CA PHE A 616 24.04 -17.61 -8.06
C PHE A 616 24.96 -17.77 -9.28
N TYR A 617 25.37 -18.98 -9.62
CA TYR A 617 26.30 -19.26 -10.73
C TYR A 617 25.61 -20.14 -11.78
#